data_AF-A0A534R6D6-F1
#
_entry.id   AF-A0A534R6D6-F1
#
_cell.length_a   1.000
_cell.length_b   1.000
_cell.length_c   1.000
_cell.angle_alpha   90.00
_cell.angle_beta   90.00
_cell.angle_gamma   90.00
#
_symmetry.space_group_name_H-M   'P 1'
#
loop_
_entity.id
_entity.type
_entity.pdbx_description
1 polymer ?
#
loop_
_entity_poly.entity_id
_entity_poly.type
_entity_poly.pdbx_seq_one_letter_code
_entity_poly.pdbx_strand_id
1 'polypeptide(L)'
;MPKPIHGLLDNFIEQFASAIAARAEQMFARSAFARGGRRTGIRMCPFPGCKNAGAGPRNRWFCREHARSVPVREQKRILAERAKENQEAARIARASRGGGGRRLDMHCRVEGCKNMSRGPRFGYICDKHRKELSAKAQREAREKWNAAHAKAA
;
A
#
# COMPACT_ATOMS: atom_id res chain seq x y z
N MET A 1 -20.40 -3.41 -57.46
CA MET A 1 -18.98 -3.79 -57.60
C MET A 1 -18.54 -4.49 -56.34
N PRO A 2 -18.01 -5.73 -56.41
CA PRO A 2 -17.61 -6.48 -55.22
C PRO A 2 -16.40 -5.83 -54.55
N LYS A 3 -16.43 -5.67 -53.22
CA LYS A 3 -15.30 -5.13 -52.45
C LYS A 3 -14.08 -6.03 -52.67
N PRO A 4 -12.91 -5.48 -53.05
CA PRO A 4 -11.72 -6.29 -53.28
C PRO A 4 -11.33 -7.00 -51.99
N ILE A 5 -11.07 -8.30 -52.10
CA ILE A 5 -10.75 -9.24 -51.02
C ILE A 5 -9.65 -8.71 -50.08
N HIS A 6 -8.79 -7.81 -50.59
CA HIS A 6 -7.75 -7.11 -49.85
C HIS A 6 -8.27 -6.29 -48.65
N GLY A 7 -9.37 -5.56 -48.77
CA GLY A 7 -9.88 -4.72 -47.67
C GLY A 7 -10.46 -5.53 -46.50
N LEU A 8 -10.84 -6.79 -46.73
CA LEU A 8 -11.31 -7.71 -45.68
C LEU A 8 -10.12 -8.30 -44.91
N LEU A 9 -9.03 -8.60 -45.61
CA LEU A 9 -7.78 -9.06 -44.99
C LEU A 9 -7.12 -7.95 -44.17
N ASP A 10 -7.12 -6.71 -44.66
CA ASP A 10 -6.55 -5.58 -43.93
C ASP A 10 -7.30 -5.31 -42.62
N ASN A 11 -8.64 -5.33 -42.65
CA ASN A 11 -9.45 -5.24 -41.43
C ASN A 11 -9.19 -6.39 -40.45
N PHE A 12 -8.96 -7.61 -40.96
CA PHE A 12 -8.66 -8.75 -40.12
C PHE A 12 -7.27 -8.64 -39.47
N ILE A 13 -6.28 -8.13 -40.21
CA ILE A 13 -4.92 -7.85 -39.70
C ILE A 13 -4.98 -6.77 -38.62
N GLU A 14 -5.75 -5.70 -38.82
CA GLU A 14 -5.93 -4.63 -37.83
C GLU A 14 -6.63 -5.14 -36.56
N GLN A 15 -7.68 -5.95 -36.70
CA GLN A 15 -8.34 -6.60 -35.56
C GLN A 15 -7.38 -7.52 -34.80
N PHE A 16 -6.57 -8.30 -35.51
CA PHE A 16 -5.58 -9.18 -34.88
C PHE A 16 -4.47 -8.39 -34.17
N ALA A 17 -3.98 -7.29 -34.78
CA ALA A 17 -3.00 -6.40 -34.17
C ALA A 17 -3.54 -5.75 -32.89
N SER A 18 -4.79 -5.28 -32.91
CA SER A 18 -5.45 -4.72 -31.71
C SER A 18 -5.63 -5.75 -30.60
N ALA A 19 -5.97 -6.99 -30.94
CA ALA A 19 -6.15 -8.07 -29.97
C ALA A 19 -4.81 -8.50 -29.34
N ILE A 20 -3.73 -8.53 -30.12
CA ILE A 20 -2.38 -8.76 -29.61
C ILE A 20 -1.93 -7.60 -28.71
N ALA A 21 -2.16 -6.35 -29.13
CA ALA A 21 -1.81 -5.17 -28.34
C ALA A 21 -2.54 -5.18 -26.99
N ALA A 22 -3.86 -5.41 -26.99
CA ALA A 22 -4.67 -5.50 -25.77
C ALA A 22 -4.19 -6.65 -24.86
N ARG A 23 -3.87 -7.82 -25.43
CA ARG A 23 -3.37 -8.97 -24.66
C ARG A 23 -1.97 -8.71 -24.09
N ALA A 24 -1.11 -8.02 -24.84
CA ALA A 24 0.21 -7.61 -24.40
C ALA A 24 0.09 -6.61 -23.24
N GLU A 25 -0.76 -5.58 -23.36
CA GLU A 25 -1.06 -4.64 -22.28
C GLU A 25 -1.59 -5.33 -21.03
N GLN A 26 -2.48 -6.31 -21.19
CA GLN A 26 -3.01 -7.09 -20.07
C GLN A 26 -1.94 -7.95 -19.38
N MET A 27 -0.99 -8.51 -20.14
CA MET A 27 0.18 -9.22 -19.60
C MET A 27 1.17 -8.26 -18.93
N PHE A 28 1.39 -7.07 -19.47
CA PHE A 28 2.22 -6.02 -18.88
C PHE A 28 1.61 -5.45 -17.59
N ALA A 29 0.29 -5.28 -17.54
CA ALA A 29 -0.43 -4.90 -16.34
C ALA A 29 -0.32 -5.99 -15.26
N ARG A 30 -0.54 -7.27 -15.61
CA ARG A 30 -0.40 -8.40 -14.67
C ARG A 30 1.03 -8.57 -14.14
N SER A 31 2.05 -8.34 -14.98
CA SER A 31 3.45 -8.33 -14.55
C SER A 31 3.83 -7.07 -13.75
N ALA A 32 3.13 -5.95 -13.93
CA ALA A 32 3.25 -4.80 -13.04
C ALA A 32 2.70 -5.10 -11.62
N PHE A 33 1.61 -5.88 -11.50
CA PHE A 33 1.10 -6.33 -10.20
C PHE A 33 2.00 -7.37 -9.50
N ALA A 34 2.81 -8.14 -10.25
CA ALA A 34 3.80 -9.06 -9.67
C ALA A 34 5.02 -8.35 -9.05
N ARG A 35 5.24 -7.05 -9.34
CA ARG A 35 6.35 -6.26 -8.76
C ARG A 35 6.07 -5.77 -7.32
N GLY A 36 4.92 -6.10 -6.75
CA GLY A 36 4.54 -5.78 -5.37
C GLY A 36 4.97 -6.83 -4.32
N GLY A 37 5.51 -7.98 -4.74
CA GLY A 37 5.99 -9.02 -3.83
C GLY A 37 7.41 -8.73 -3.33
N ARG A 38 7.54 -8.21 -2.11
CA ARG A 38 8.82 -8.09 -1.41
C ARG A 38 9.44 -9.48 -1.23
N ARG A 39 10.32 -9.89 -2.17
CA ARG A 39 11.32 -10.94 -1.89
C ARG A 39 12.41 -10.29 -1.05
N THR A 40 12.45 -10.64 0.23
CA THR A 40 13.52 -10.31 1.16
C THR A 40 14.86 -10.72 0.56
N GLY A 41 15.65 -9.75 0.08
CA GLY A 41 17.05 -9.96 -0.28
C GLY A 41 17.57 -9.11 -1.44
N ILE A 42 16.78 -8.88 -2.48
CA ILE A 42 17.31 -8.26 -3.72
C ILE A 42 16.50 -7.02 -4.10
N ARG A 43 17.02 -5.85 -3.71
CA ARG A 43 16.50 -4.55 -4.17
C ARG A 43 17.04 -4.28 -5.57
N MET A 44 16.21 -3.77 -6.48
CA MET A 44 16.66 -3.33 -7.81
C MET A 44 17.51 -2.07 -7.71
N CYS A 45 18.40 -1.87 -8.68
CA CYS A 45 19.21 -0.67 -8.79
C CYS A 45 18.32 0.59 -8.79
N PRO A 46 18.64 1.61 -7.97
CA PRO A 46 17.95 2.89 -7.95
C PRO A 46 18.08 3.70 -9.24
N PHE A 47 19.10 3.43 -10.06
CA PHE A 47 19.36 4.21 -11.27
C PHE A 47 18.15 4.17 -12.24
N PRO A 48 17.73 5.30 -12.82
CA PRO A 48 16.61 5.36 -13.75
C PRO A 48 16.78 4.38 -14.92
N GLY A 49 15.74 3.59 -15.22
CA GLY A 49 15.77 2.61 -16.31
C GLY A 49 16.63 1.35 -16.08
N CYS A 50 17.40 1.28 -14.99
CA CYS A 50 18.24 0.12 -14.70
C CYS A 50 17.42 -1.06 -14.15
N LYS A 51 17.54 -2.22 -14.80
CA LYS A 51 16.87 -3.48 -14.40
C LYS A 51 17.79 -4.42 -13.60
N ASN A 52 19.05 -4.04 -13.40
CA ASN A 52 20.01 -4.87 -12.68
C ASN A 52 19.72 -4.92 -11.18
N ALA A 53 20.06 -6.04 -10.56
CA ALA A 53 20.03 -6.19 -9.11
C ALA A 53 21.02 -5.22 -8.43
N GLY A 54 20.61 -4.66 -7.29
CA GLY A 54 21.44 -3.82 -6.47
C GLY A 54 22.52 -4.62 -5.74
N ALA A 55 23.73 -4.06 -5.66
CA ALA A 55 24.89 -4.67 -5.00
C ALA A 55 24.87 -4.47 -3.46
N GLY A 56 23.68 -4.44 -2.85
CA GLY A 56 23.49 -4.34 -1.40
C GLY A 56 23.57 -2.92 -0.81
N PRO A 57 23.38 -2.80 0.52
CA PRO A 57 23.26 -1.51 1.22
C PRO A 57 24.56 -0.71 1.24
N ARG A 58 25.74 -1.36 1.27
CA ARG A 58 27.04 -0.67 1.20
C ARG A 58 27.20 0.14 -0.09
N ASN A 59 26.64 -0.36 -1.20
CA ASN A 59 26.65 0.30 -2.50
C ASN A 59 25.39 1.14 -2.73
N ARG A 60 24.71 1.56 -1.65
CA ARG A 60 23.44 2.32 -1.72
C ARG A 60 22.38 1.65 -2.60
N TRP A 61 22.44 0.33 -2.70
CA TRP A 61 21.61 -0.50 -3.58
C TRP A 61 21.81 -0.30 -5.09
N PHE A 62 22.78 0.49 -5.55
CA PHE A 62 23.14 0.54 -6.97
C PHE A 62 23.79 -0.78 -7.41
N CYS A 63 23.66 -1.15 -8.69
CA CYS A 63 24.43 -2.25 -9.25
C CYS A 63 25.93 -1.90 -9.25
N ARG A 64 26.82 -2.89 -9.45
CA ARG A 64 28.28 -2.66 -9.39
C ARG A 64 28.77 -1.61 -10.39
N GLU A 65 28.14 -1.55 -11.56
CA GLU A 65 28.44 -0.59 -12.62
C GLU A 65 28.08 0.84 -12.18
N HIS A 66 26.80 1.10 -11.86
CA HIS A 66 26.34 2.43 -11.45
C HIS A 66 26.94 2.89 -10.11
N ALA A 67 27.27 1.97 -9.21
CA ALA A 67 27.97 2.33 -7.98
C ALA A 67 29.34 2.95 -8.25
N ARG A 68 30.01 2.57 -9.36
CA ARG A 68 31.31 3.08 -9.80
C ARG A 68 31.21 4.24 -10.78
N SER A 69 30.33 4.16 -11.77
CA SER A 69 30.23 5.15 -12.85
C SER A 69 29.49 6.43 -12.46
N VAL A 70 28.56 6.35 -11.50
CA VAL A 70 27.75 7.50 -11.09
C VAL A 70 28.41 8.21 -9.90
N PRO A 71 28.67 9.53 -9.97
CA PRO A 71 29.23 10.27 -8.83
C PRO A 71 28.34 10.20 -7.59
N VAL A 72 28.94 10.23 -6.39
CA VAL A 72 28.21 10.12 -5.11
C VAL A 72 27.10 11.17 -4.97
N ARG A 73 27.32 12.40 -5.46
CA ARG A 73 26.32 13.48 -5.48
C ARG A 73 25.09 13.07 -6.28
N GLU A 74 25.30 12.47 -7.44
CA GLU A 74 24.24 12.01 -8.32
C GLU A 74 23.51 10.79 -7.74
N GLN A 75 24.25 9.84 -7.15
CA GLN A 75 23.64 8.73 -6.43
C GLN A 75 22.69 9.20 -5.30
N LYS A 76 23.09 10.24 -4.55
CA LYS A 76 22.24 10.85 -3.51
C LYS A 76 21.00 11.52 -4.10
N ARG A 77 21.12 12.22 -5.23
CA ARG A 77 19.99 12.85 -5.95
C ARG A 77 18.95 11.81 -6.34
N ILE A 78 19.38 10.74 -7.00
CA ILE A 78 18.51 9.63 -7.45
C ILE A 78 17.77 8.99 -6.26
N LEU A 79 18.44 8.76 -5.14
CA LEU A 79 17.81 8.19 -3.95
C LEU A 79 16.77 9.13 -3.33
N ALA A 80 17.06 10.43 -3.29
CA ALA A 80 16.14 11.44 -2.78
C ALA A 80 14.89 11.56 -3.66
N GLU A 81 15.06 11.52 -4.98
CA GLU A 81 13.96 11.51 -5.95
C GLU A 81 13.07 10.29 -5.78
N ARG A 82 13.64 9.08 -5.77
CA ARG A 82 12.87 7.85 -5.49
C ARG A 82 12.20 7.87 -4.12
N ALA A 83 12.82 8.45 -3.11
CA ALA A 83 12.20 8.58 -1.79
C ALA A 83 10.94 9.47 -1.86
N LYS A 84 11.00 10.60 -2.58
CA LYS A 84 9.85 11.47 -2.83
C LYS A 84 8.75 10.76 -3.62
N GLU A 85 9.10 10.06 -4.70
CA GLU A 85 8.15 9.28 -5.50
C GLU A 85 7.44 8.22 -4.65
N ASN A 86 8.18 7.49 -3.82
CA ASN A 86 7.59 6.49 -2.93
C ASN A 86 6.68 7.12 -1.86
N GLN A 87 7.05 8.30 -1.35
CA GLN A 87 6.19 9.04 -0.42
C GLN A 87 4.91 9.51 -1.09
N GLU A 88 4.99 10.00 -2.32
CA GLU A 88 3.83 10.43 -3.08
C GLU A 88 2.92 9.24 -3.44
N ALA A 89 3.50 8.14 -3.92
CA ALA A 89 2.76 6.90 -4.14
C ALA A 89 2.08 6.40 -2.86
N ALA A 90 2.75 6.49 -1.71
CA ALA A 90 2.15 6.16 -0.42
C ALA A 90 1.02 7.12 -0.01
N ARG A 91 1.17 8.42 -0.30
CA ARG A 91 0.13 9.43 -0.05
C ARG A 91 -1.11 9.15 -0.91
N ILE A 92 -0.93 8.94 -2.21
CA ILE A 92 -2.01 8.60 -3.14
C ILE A 92 -2.68 7.31 -2.70
N ALA A 93 -1.92 6.25 -2.39
CA ALA A 93 -2.48 5.00 -1.90
C ALA A 93 -3.28 5.17 -0.59
N ARG A 94 -2.86 6.05 0.32
CA ARG A 94 -3.62 6.38 1.54
C ARG A 94 -4.89 7.17 1.23
N ALA A 95 -4.83 8.12 0.30
CA ALA A 95 -5.98 8.90 -0.14
C ALA A 95 -7.03 7.97 -0.79
N SER A 96 -6.60 7.06 -1.67
CA SER A 96 -7.48 6.08 -2.32
C SER A 96 -8.05 5.03 -1.36
N ARG A 97 -7.40 4.77 -0.21
CA ARG A 97 -7.90 3.85 0.83
C ARG A 97 -8.79 4.52 1.89
N GLY A 98 -9.27 5.74 1.64
CA GLY A 98 -10.17 6.45 2.58
C GLY A 98 -9.47 6.76 3.91
N GLY A 99 -8.20 7.17 3.84
CA GLY A 99 -7.24 7.26 4.94
C GLY A 99 -7.48 8.31 6.04
N GLY A 100 -8.72 8.52 6.47
CA GLY A 100 -8.99 8.88 7.85
C GLY A 100 -9.35 7.58 8.56
N GLY A 101 -8.50 7.06 9.46
CA GLY A 101 -8.89 5.92 10.29
C GLY A 101 -10.30 6.17 10.82
N ARG A 102 -11.19 5.18 10.66
CA ARG A 102 -12.60 5.26 11.10
C ARG A 102 -12.61 5.99 12.44
N ARG A 103 -13.31 7.14 12.56
CA ARG A 103 -13.39 7.85 13.86
C ARG A 103 -13.94 6.84 14.86
N LEU A 104 -13.05 6.32 15.70
CA LEU A 104 -13.42 5.31 16.68
C LEU A 104 -14.28 6.01 17.73
N ASP A 105 -15.30 5.32 18.22
CA ASP A 105 -15.99 5.76 19.40
C ASP A 105 -15.03 5.64 20.60
N MET A 106 -14.68 6.79 21.18
CA MET A 106 -13.70 6.89 22.26
C MET A 106 -14.36 6.96 23.64
N HIS A 107 -15.69 6.84 23.75
CA HIS A 107 -16.39 6.88 25.03
C HIS A 107 -16.00 5.72 25.96
N CYS A 108 -16.14 5.97 27.26
CA CYS A 108 -15.92 4.96 28.27
C CYS A 108 -16.99 3.85 28.17
N ARG A 109 -16.54 2.59 28.23
CA ARG A 109 -17.43 1.43 28.13
C ARG A 109 -18.13 1.02 29.44
N VAL A 110 -17.87 1.74 30.53
CA VAL A 110 -18.60 1.50 31.79
C VAL A 110 -20.02 2.04 31.65
N GLU A 111 -21.01 1.25 32.06
CA GLU A 111 -22.43 1.61 32.00
C GLU A 111 -22.67 2.99 32.65
N GLY A 112 -23.37 3.88 31.93
CA GLY A 112 -23.67 5.23 32.40
C GLY A 112 -22.51 6.24 32.36
N CYS A 113 -21.31 5.87 31.93
CA CYS A 113 -20.17 6.78 31.89
C CYS A 113 -20.14 7.62 30.61
N LYS A 114 -20.14 8.94 30.76
CA LYS A 114 -20.02 9.90 29.64
C LYS A 114 -18.58 10.37 29.38
N ASN A 115 -17.62 9.90 30.16
CA ASN A 115 -16.22 10.33 30.03
C ASN A 115 -15.57 9.67 28.81
N MET A 116 -14.59 10.36 28.24
CA MET A 116 -13.76 9.83 27.17
C MET A 116 -12.66 8.92 27.73
N SER A 117 -12.38 7.85 27.00
CA SER A 117 -11.24 6.98 27.25
C SER A 117 -10.00 7.45 26.51
N ARG A 118 -8.84 6.92 26.90
CA ARG A 118 -7.57 7.11 26.18
C ARG A 118 -7.46 6.23 24.92
N GLY A 119 -8.52 5.51 24.57
CA GLY A 119 -8.64 4.74 23.34
C GLY A 119 -8.41 3.24 23.47
N PRO A 120 -8.24 2.54 22.33
CA PRO A 120 -8.25 1.07 22.25
C PRO A 120 -7.19 0.40 23.12
N ARG A 121 -6.00 1.01 23.25
CA ARG A 121 -4.90 0.49 24.08
C ARG A 121 -5.23 0.47 25.58
N PHE A 122 -6.22 1.27 26.00
CA PHE A 122 -6.66 1.37 27.38
C PHE A 122 -8.01 0.67 27.59
N GLY A 123 -8.42 -0.17 26.64
CA GLY A 123 -9.68 -0.91 26.71
C GLY A 123 -10.92 -0.02 26.70
N TYR A 124 -10.79 1.23 26.26
CA TYR A 124 -11.87 2.23 26.31
C TYR A 124 -12.45 2.46 27.72
N ILE A 125 -11.61 2.43 28.75
CA ILE A 125 -11.97 2.84 30.12
C ILE A 125 -11.36 4.21 30.41
N CYS A 126 -12.13 5.12 31.02
CA CYS A 126 -11.63 6.44 31.42
C CYS A 126 -10.68 6.34 32.63
N ASP A 127 -9.84 7.35 32.86
CA ASP A 127 -8.84 7.30 33.93
C ASP A 127 -9.44 7.21 35.34
N LYS A 128 -10.68 7.68 35.55
CA LYS A 128 -11.41 7.53 36.84
C LYS A 128 -11.72 6.06 37.12
N HIS A 129 -12.47 5.43 36.23
CA HIS A 129 -12.81 4.01 36.35
C HIS A 129 -11.62 3.07 36.30
N ARG A 130 -10.51 3.48 35.68
CA ARG A 130 -9.28 2.69 35.70
C ARG A 130 -8.64 2.65 37.09
N LYS A 131 -8.81 3.70 37.90
CA LYS A 131 -8.32 3.78 39.28
C LYS A 131 -9.31 3.17 40.28
N GLU A 132 -10.60 3.36 40.03
CA GLU A 132 -11.67 2.95 40.96
C GLU A 132 -12.11 1.49 40.77
N LEU A 133 -12.12 0.98 39.53
CA LEU A 133 -12.57 -0.39 39.25
C LEU A 133 -11.40 -1.37 39.20
N SER A 134 -11.64 -2.57 39.72
CA SER A 134 -10.72 -3.71 39.56
C SER A 134 -10.58 -4.10 38.08
N ALA A 135 -9.46 -4.75 37.73
CA ALA A 135 -9.22 -5.22 36.36
C ALA A 135 -10.32 -6.17 35.84
N LYS A 136 -10.96 -6.92 36.75
CA LYS A 136 -12.09 -7.82 36.44
C LYS A 136 -13.34 -7.02 36.06
N ALA A 137 -13.72 -6.04 36.87
CA ALA A 137 -14.87 -5.17 36.58
C ALA A 137 -14.67 -4.35 35.29
N GLN A 138 -13.43 -3.90 35.02
CA GLN A 138 -13.10 -3.25 33.75
C GLN A 138 -13.28 -4.19 32.55
N ARG A 139 -12.99 -5.48 32.69
CA ARG A 139 -13.18 -6.47 31.62
C ARG A 139 -14.66 -6.73 31.37
N GLU A 140 -15.43 -6.94 32.43
CA GLU A 140 -16.87 -7.16 32.34
C GLU A 140 -17.58 -5.98 31.68
N ALA A 141 -17.23 -4.73 32.04
CA ALA A 141 -17.76 -3.54 31.37
C ALA A 141 -17.46 -3.54 29.85
N ARG A 142 -16.24 -3.93 29.44
CA ARG A 142 -15.89 -4.03 28.02
C ARG A 142 -16.66 -5.13 27.30
N GLU A 143 -16.82 -6.28 27.94
CA GLU A 143 -17.53 -7.43 27.39
C GLU A 143 -19.02 -7.13 27.22
N LYS A 144 -19.65 -6.52 28.22
CA LYS A 144 -21.04 -6.06 28.13
C LYS A 144 -21.24 -5.05 26.99
N TRP A 145 -20.36 -4.06 26.88
CA TRP A 145 -20.42 -3.10 25.77
C TRP A 145 -20.21 -3.77 24.42
N ASN A 146 -19.23 -4.67 24.32
CA ASN A 146 -18.99 -5.44 23.09
C ASN A 146 -20.18 -6.34 22.73
N ALA A 147 -20.86 -6.93 23.71
CA ALA A 147 -22.05 -7.75 23.50
C ALA A 147 -23.25 -6.91 23.04
N ALA A 148 -23.47 -5.74 23.66
CA ALA A 148 -24.53 -4.81 23.27
C ALA A 148 -24.31 -4.18 21.88
N HIS A 149 -23.05 -3.98 21.50
CA HIS A 149 -22.65 -3.38 20.21
C HIS A 149 -22.08 -4.39 19.22
N ALA A 150 -22.18 -5.70 19.50
CA ALA A 150 -21.92 -6.73 18.51
C ALA A 150 -23.03 -6.61 17.47
N LYS A 151 -22.74 -5.93 16.35
CA LYS A 151 -23.57 -6.07 15.16
C LYS A 151 -23.70 -7.56 14.89
N ALA A 152 -24.94 -8.06 14.76
CA ALA A 152 -25.20 -9.31 14.06
C ALA A 152 -24.41 -9.25 12.74
N ALA A 153 -23.35 -10.05 12.67
CA ALA A 153 -22.44 -10.10 11.55
C ALA A 153 -23.11 -10.79 10.36
#